data_AF-A0A226MUJ8-F1
#
_entry.id   AF-A0A226MUJ8-F1
#
_cell.length_a   1.000
_cell.length_b   1.000
_cell.length_c   1.000
_cell.angle_alpha   90.00
_cell.angle_beta   90.00
_cell.angle_gamma   90.00
#
_symmetry.space_group_name_H-M   'P 1'
#
loop_
_entity.id
_entity.type
_entity.pdbx_description
1 polymer ?
#
loop_
_entity_poly.entity_id
_entity_poly.type
_entity_poly.pdbx_seq_one_letter_code
_entity_poly.pdbx_strand_id
1 'polypeptide(L)'
;AEVEETLKRIQSQKGVQGIIVVNSEGVPIKTTMDNATAVHYAGLMRSFVMMARSAVQDMDPQNDLTFLRIRCKKNEIMVAPGKRK
;
A
#
# COMPACT_ATOMS: atom_id res chain seq x y z
N ALA A 1 -0.01 -14.88 -13.82
CA ALA A 1 1.11 -14.36 -14.63
C ALA A 1 1.18 -12.82 -14.59
N GLU A 2 0.10 -12.12 -14.95
CA GLU A 2 0.06 -10.64 -15.06
C GLU A 2 0.48 -9.87 -13.79
N VAL A 3 0.05 -10.30 -12.60
CA VAL A 3 0.38 -9.65 -11.32
C VAL A 3 1.89 -9.70 -11.04
N GLU A 4 2.55 -10.84 -11.31
CA GLU A 4 3.98 -10.98 -11.05
C GLU A 4 4.83 -10.15 -12.02
N GLU A 5 4.41 -10.05 -13.27
CA GLU A 5 5.06 -9.19 -14.26
C GLU A 5 4.93 -7.71 -13.89
N THR A 6 3.76 -7.32 -13.39
CA THR A 6 3.52 -5.96 -12.90
C THR A 6 4.39 -5.64 -11.68
N LEU A 7 4.49 -6.57 -10.72
CA LEU A 7 5.37 -6.42 -9.56
C LEU A 7 6.85 -6.31 -9.97
N LYS A 8 7.30 -7.11 -10.93
CA LYS A 8 8.66 -7.01 -11.48
C LYS A 8 8.89 -5.66 -12.14
N ARG A 9 7.96 -5.16 -12.95
CA ARG A 9 8.04 -3.83 -13.58
C ARG A 9 8.17 -2.71 -12.55
N ILE A 10 7.43 -2.78 -11.45
CA ILE A 10 7.54 -1.80 -10.35
C ILE A 10 8.91 -1.92 -9.69
N GLN A 11 9.37 -3.14 -9.39
CA GLN A 11 10.66 -3.36 -8.75
C GLN A 11 11.83 -2.87 -9.61
N SER A 12 11.72 -2.93 -10.93
CA SER A 12 12.74 -2.44 -11.87
C SER A 12 12.84 -0.91 -11.94
N GLN A 13 11.89 -0.17 -11.35
CA GLN A 13 11.98 1.30 -11.34
C GLN A 13 13.08 1.78 -10.40
N LYS A 14 13.88 2.73 -10.87
CA LYS A 14 14.96 3.34 -10.09
C LYS A 14 14.37 4.08 -8.88
N GLY A 15 14.80 3.67 -7.68
CA GLY A 15 14.37 4.28 -6.41
C GLY A 15 13.33 3.48 -5.63
N VAL A 16 12.80 2.38 -6.19
CA VAL A 16 11.95 1.46 -5.44
C VAL A 16 12.81 0.67 -4.46
N GLN A 17 12.62 0.94 -3.16
CA GLN A 17 13.35 0.26 -2.09
C GLN A 17 12.75 -1.10 -1.75
N GLY A 18 11.44 -1.23 -1.88
CA GLY A 18 10.74 -2.47 -1.56
C GLY A 18 9.27 -2.44 -1.94
N ILE A 19 8.70 -3.63 -2.08
CA ILE A 19 7.28 -3.84 -2.39
C ILE A 19 6.71 -4.75 -1.32
N ILE A 20 5.52 -4.41 -0.83
CA ILE A 20 4.78 -5.21 0.15
C ILE A 20 3.36 -5.39 -0.38
N VAL A 21 2.93 -6.64 -0.55
CA VAL A 21 1.56 -7.03 -0.88
C VAL A 21 0.93 -7.55 0.39
N VAL A 22 -0.18 -6.95 0.81
CA VAL A 22 -0.88 -7.28 2.06
C VAL A 22 -2.26 -7.84 1.77
N ASN A 23 -2.73 -8.75 2.63
CA ASN A 23 -4.13 -9.19 2.60
C ASN A 23 -5.06 -8.15 3.28
N SER A 24 -6.36 -8.43 3.29
CA SER A 24 -7.37 -7.60 3.96
C SER A 24 -7.16 -7.50 5.48
N GLU A 25 -6.42 -8.44 6.06
CA GLU A 25 -6.08 -8.51 7.48
C GLU A 25 -4.78 -7.74 7.82
N GLY A 26 -4.08 -7.16 6.85
CA GLY A 26 -2.81 -6.48 7.07
C GLY A 26 -1.63 -7.44 7.30
N VAL A 27 -1.76 -8.69 6.87
CA VAL A 27 -0.68 -9.68 6.86
C VAL A 27 0.02 -9.61 5.49
N PRO A 28 1.37 -9.46 5.44
CA PRO A 28 2.12 -9.51 4.20
C PRO A 28 2.01 -10.89 3.53
N ILE A 29 1.55 -10.93 2.28
CA ILE A 29 1.52 -12.14 1.44
C ILE A 29 2.84 -12.27 0.66
N LYS A 30 3.35 -11.14 0.15
CA LYS A 30 4.57 -11.10 -0.65
C LYS A 30 5.32 -9.82 -0.33
N THR A 31 6.63 -9.93 -0.09
CA THR A 31 7.48 -8.77 0.18
C THR A 31 8.85 -8.96 -0.44
N THR A 32 9.46 -7.87 -0.88
CA THR A 32 10.88 -7.84 -1.27
C THR A 32 11.77 -7.30 -0.14
N MET A 33 11.18 -6.95 1.00
CA MET A 33 11.85 -6.49 2.22
C MET A 33 11.92 -7.63 3.25
N ASP A 34 12.65 -7.41 4.34
CA ASP A 34 12.64 -8.33 5.47
C ASP A 34 11.23 -8.45 6.08
N ASN A 35 10.90 -9.65 6.56
CA ASN A 35 9.55 -9.98 7.00
C ASN A 35 9.13 -9.14 8.22
N ALA A 36 10.05 -8.85 9.15
CA ALA A 36 9.76 -8.06 10.34
C ALA A 36 9.34 -6.63 9.98
N THR A 37 10.09 -5.98 9.11
CA THR A 37 9.76 -4.65 8.59
C THR A 37 8.46 -4.67 7.80
N ALA A 38 8.26 -5.68 6.94
CA ALA A 38 7.03 -5.80 6.15
C ALA A 38 5.78 -5.91 7.03
N VAL A 39 5.81 -6.74 8.08
CA VAL A 39 4.72 -6.88 9.05
C VAL A 39 4.45 -5.56 9.78
N HIS A 40 5.51 -4.87 10.19
CA HIS A 40 5.38 -3.58 10.87
C HIS A 40 4.70 -2.53 9.98
N TYR A 41 5.17 -2.38 8.73
CA TYR A 41 4.56 -1.46 7.77
C TYR A 41 3.12 -1.85 7.43
N ALA A 42 2.83 -3.14 7.24
CA ALA A 42 1.49 -3.61 6.90
C ALA A 42 0.47 -3.28 8.00
N GLY A 43 0.82 -3.48 9.27
CA GLY A 43 -0.04 -3.14 10.40
C GLY A 43 -0.33 -1.63 10.49
N LEU A 44 0.71 -0.79 10.39
CA LEU A 44 0.56 0.66 10.46
C LEU A 44 -0.23 1.21 9.26
N MET A 45 0.09 0.75 8.05
CA MET A 45 -0.56 1.22 6.82
C MET A 45 -2.03 0.83 6.78
N ARG A 46 -2.41 -0.35 7.32
CA ARG A 46 -3.82 -0.77 7.37
C ARG A 46 -4.67 0.22 8.16
N SER A 47 -4.27 0.54 9.39
CA SER A 47 -4.98 1.51 10.22
C SER A 47 -5.05 2.88 9.56
N PHE A 48 -3.94 3.32 8.95
CA PHE A 48 -3.88 4.60 8.26
C PHE A 48 -4.80 4.67 7.04
N VAL A 49 -4.82 3.64 6.20
CA VAL A 49 -5.71 3.55 5.03
C VAL A 49 -7.18 3.56 5.44
N MET A 50 -7.55 2.89 6.53
CA MET A 50 -8.92 2.92 7.03
C MET A 50 -9.34 4.34 7.45
N MET A 51 -8.48 5.06 8.18
CA MET A 51 -8.74 6.45 8.56
C MET A 51 -8.80 7.38 7.35
N ALA A 52 -7.84 7.28 6.43
CA ALA A 52 -7.80 8.08 5.21
C ALA A 52 -9.04 7.86 4.34
N ARG A 53 -9.52 6.62 4.26
CA ARG A 53 -10.75 6.30 3.55
C ARG A 53 -11.98 6.91 4.20
N SER A 54 -12.09 6.81 5.52
CA SER A 54 -13.20 7.46 6.26
C SER A 54 -13.20 8.96 5.99
N ALA A 55 -12.03 9.60 6.09
CA ALA A 55 -11.91 11.04 5.85
C ALA A 55 -12.34 11.45 4.42
N VAL A 56 -12.01 10.65 3.39
CA VAL A 56 -12.48 10.90 2.02
C VAL A 56 -14.00 10.76 1.91
N GLN A 57 -14.58 9.75 2.55
CA GLN A 57 -16.03 9.51 2.56
C GLN A 57 -16.80 10.58 3.34
N ASP A 58 -16.21 11.09 4.42
CA ASP A 58 -16.78 12.18 5.22
C ASP A 58 -16.79 13.51 4.42
N MET A 59 -15.85 13.69 3.48
CA MET A 59 -15.82 14.84 2.57
C MET A 59 -16.79 14.69 1.39
N ASP A 60 -16.78 13.53 0.73
CA ASP A 60 -17.70 13.21 -0.36
C ASP A 60 -18.02 11.69 -0.33
N PRO A 61 -19.26 11.31 0.04
CA PRO A 61 -19.67 9.90 0.11
C PRO A 61 -19.61 9.15 -1.22
N GLN A 62 -19.56 9.83 -2.36
CA GLN A 62 -19.45 9.21 -3.69
C GLN A 62 -18.01 8.87 -4.06
N ASN A 63 -17.02 9.40 -3.33
CA ASN A 63 -15.61 9.21 -3.62
C ASN A 63 -15.05 8.05 -2.80
N ASP A 64 -14.21 7.23 -3.44
CA ASP A 64 -13.46 6.16 -2.76
C ASP A 64 -11.97 6.42 -2.87
N LEU A 65 -11.24 6.05 -1.83
CA LEU A 65 -9.78 6.16 -1.81
C LEU A 65 -9.22 5.12 -2.79
N THR A 66 -8.67 5.58 -3.92
CA THR A 66 -8.06 4.71 -4.94
C THR A 66 -6.55 4.61 -4.81
N PHE A 67 -5.92 5.68 -4.33
CA PHE A 67 -4.48 5.76 -4.21
C PHE A 67 -4.07 6.73 -3.10
N LEU A 68 -3.02 6.38 -2.38
CA LEU A 68 -2.47 7.17 -1.29
C LEU A 68 -0.95 7.27 -1.45
N ARG A 69 -0.43 8.50 -1.49
CA ARG A 69 1.00 8.78 -1.62
C ARG A 69 1.46 9.61 -0.43
N ILE A 70 2.36 9.06 0.37
CA ILE A 70 2.95 9.71 1.53
C ILE A 70 4.42 9.98 1.23
N ARG A 71 4.81 11.25 1.18
CA ARG A 71 6.20 11.66 0.94
C ARG A 71 6.84 12.09 2.26
N CYS A 72 7.86 11.36 2.69
CA CYS A 72 8.70 11.71 3.82
C CYS A 72 10.04 12.27 3.32
N LYS A 73 10.86 12.80 4.23
CA LYS A 73 12.20 13.33 3.88
C LYS A 73 13.13 12.26 3.30
N LYS A 74 13.04 11.02 3.81
CA LYS A 74 13.91 9.90 3.41
C LYS A 74 13.24 8.93 2.44
N ASN A 75 11.94 8.72 2.59
CA ASN A 75 11.21 7.65 1.92
C ASN A 75 9.92 8.18 1.31
N GLU A 76 9.44 7.50 0.29
CA GLU A 76 8.12 7.72 -0.28
C GLU A 76 7.33 6.41 -0.21
N ILE A 77 6.11 6.47 0.31
CA ILE A 77 5.24 5.31 0.49
C ILE A 77 4.02 5.51 -0.41
N MET A 78 3.83 4.57 -1.32
CA MET A 78 2.71 4.54 -2.27
C MET A 78 1.82 3.34 -1.95
N VAL A 79 0.56 3.60 -1.65
CA VAL A 79 -0.42 2.59 -1.23
C VAL A 79 -1.62 2.63 -2.15
N ALA A 80 -1.91 1.48 -2.76
CA ALA A 80 -3.12 1.27 -3.55
C ALA A 80 -4.07 0.37 -2.76
N PRO A 81 -5.07 0.92 -2.05
CA PRO A 81 -6.11 0.10 -1.43
C PRO A 81 -6.90 -0.64 -2.51
N GLY A 82 -7.16 -1.94 -2.29
CA GLY A 82 -8.01 -2.73 -3.19
C GLY A 82 -9.43 -2.17 -3.27
N LYS A 83 -10.09 -2.35 -4.41
CA LYS A 83 -11.50 -1.94 -4.58
C LYS A 83 -12.39 -2.63 -3.55
N ARG A 84 -13.34 -1.91 -2.96
CA ARG A 84 -14.49 -2.55 -2.30
C ARG A 84 -15.22 -3.37 -3.37
N LYS A 85 -15.47 -4.64 -3.09
CA LYS A 85 -16.56 -5.36 -3.77
C LYS A 85 -17.89 -4.84 -3.26
#